data_AF-A0A3N2C5I2-F1
#
_entry.id   AF-A0A3N2C5I2-F1
#
_cell.length_a   1.000
_cell.length_b   1.000
_cell.length_c   1.000
_cell.angle_alpha   90.00
_cell.angle_beta   90.00
_cell.angle_gamma   90.00
#
_symmetry.space_group_name_H-M   'P 1'
#
loop_
_entity.id
_entity.type
_entity.pdbx_description
1 polymer ?
#
loop_
_entity_poly.entity_id
_entity_poly.type
_entity_poly.pdbx_seq_one_letter_code
_entity_poly.pdbx_strand_id
1 'polypeptide(L)'
;MGTLVVVMILLAVILVRMTIRVWSRRTLRRTHLRLATFAEANGFDYRVGPIALQRDMPWRSRGSVNLHRVLRSREPRGIEIADDEVIGNRKNLAAPFGGYCALRMPVALPHILLRAQDGRRRGMSGAGAPADTQRLSLEGGFDRHFQLYCPVGYEADALHLFTPDVMARLLDHVRGFDVEIVDDWLLLVTTDDLVTTKVDDWQDIAAAVDAVDDRVERWARWRETRGDRRSAKADESASTAAAGRVSTRGRRLTVRMSVDDILMWSALGLFVVGTIIGLR
;
A
#
# COMPACT_ATOMS: atom_id res chain seq x y z
N MET A 1 -25.79 -7.03 33.57
CA MET A 1 -26.67 -6.30 32.63
C MET A 1 -25.95 -5.21 31.84
N GLY A 2 -25.26 -4.26 32.49
CA GLY A 2 -24.58 -3.16 31.77
C GLY A 2 -23.51 -3.57 30.75
N THR A 3 -22.72 -4.61 31.05
CA THR A 3 -21.69 -5.13 30.12
C THR A 3 -22.27 -5.75 28.86
N LEU A 4 -23.35 -6.53 28.97
CA LEU A 4 -24.06 -7.12 27.83
C LEU A 4 -24.68 -6.05 26.91
N VAL A 5 -25.27 -5.01 27.50
CA VAL A 5 -25.83 -3.89 26.74
C VAL A 5 -24.75 -3.13 25.97
N VAL A 6 -23.60 -2.85 26.61
CA VAL A 6 -22.46 -2.19 25.94
C VAL A 6 -21.91 -3.05 24.79
N VAL A 7 -21.77 -4.36 24.98
CA VAL A 7 -21.32 -5.28 23.92
C VAL A 7 -22.30 -5.31 22.74
N MET A 8 -23.61 -5.35 23.01
CA MET A 8 -24.61 -5.33 21.94
C MET A 8 -24.62 -4.01 21.16
N ILE A 9 -24.44 -2.87 21.85
CA ILE A 9 -24.34 -1.56 21.18
C ILE A 9 -23.10 -1.51 20.29
N LEU A 10 -21.94 -1.97 20.77
CA LEU A 10 -20.71 -2.02 19.97
C LEU A 10 -20.88 -2.93 18.74
N LEU A 11 -21.49 -4.10 18.90
CA LEU A 11 -21.79 -5.02 17.80
C LEU A 11 -22.75 -4.37 16.79
N ALA A 12 -23.81 -3.69 17.24
CA ALA A 12 -24.75 -3.00 16.37
C ALA A 12 -24.05 -1.88 15.58
N VAL A 13 -23.19 -1.08 16.22
CA VAL A 13 -22.40 -0.04 15.54
C VAL A 13 -21.48 -0.64 14.49
N ILE A 14 -20.77 -1.73 14.80
CA ILE A 14 -19.91 -2.45 13.85
C ILE A 14 -20.74 -2.96 12.67
N LEU A 15 -21.89 -3.56 12.92
CA LEU A 15 -22.74 -4.17 11.89
C LEU A 15 -23.40 -3.13 10.99
N VAL A 16 -23.89 -2.02 11.55
CA VAL A 16 -24.42 -0.87 10.78
C VAL A 16 -23.32 -0.29 9.91
N ARG A 17 -22.13 -0.08 10.48
CA ARG A 17 -20.97 0.45 9.76
C ARG A 17 -20.52 -0.50 8.63
N MET A 18 -20.51 -1.80 8.88
CA MET A 18 -20.20 -2.82 7.86
C MET A 18 -21.25 -2.82 6.75
N THR A 19 -22.53 -2.75 7.10
CA THR A 19 -23.64 -2.70 6.14
C THR A 19 -23.55 -1.45 5.26
N ILE A 20 -23.32 -0.27 5.84
CA ILE A 20 -23.09 0.98 5.10
C ILE A 20 -21.89 0.83 4.16
N ARG A 21 -20.79 0.23 4.62
CA ARG A 21 -19.58 0.03 3.80
C ARG A 21 -19.82 -0.92 2.62
N VAL A 22 -20.62 -1.97 2.79
CA VAL A 22 -20.97 -2.91 1.70
C VAL A 22 -21.99 -2.27 0.74
N TRP A 23 -23.00 -1.57 1.25
CA TRP A 23 -24.02 -0.93 0.43
C TRP A 23 -23.50 0.28 -0.35
N SER A 24 -22.63 1.09 0.25
CA SER A 24 -22.02 2.25 -0.44
C SER A 24 -21.17 1.86 -1.65
N ARG A 25 -20.74 0.60 -1.75
CA ARG A 25 -20.06 0.08 -2.96
C ARG A 25 -21.00 -0.30 -4.09
N ARG A 26 -22.31 -0.40 -3.85
CA ARG A 26 -23.30 -0.58 -4.93
C ARG A 26 -23.32 0.67 -5.79
N THR A 27 -22.49 0.63 -6.80
CA THR A 27 -22.29 1.74 -7.71
C THR A 27 -23.43 1.72 -8.72
N LEU A 28 -24.20 2.80 -8.78
CA LEU A 28 -25.28 2.91 -9.75
C LEU A 28 -24.71 2.90 -11.16
N ARG A 29 -25.48 2.36 -12.12
CA ARG A 29 -25.10 2.37 -13.55
C ARG A 29 -24.72 3.77 -14.04
N ARG A 30 -25.43 4.81 -13.58
CA ARG A 30 -25.13 6.22 -13.89
C ARG A 30 -23.73 6.63 -13.42
N THR A 31 -23.30 6.18 -12.25
CA THR A 31 -21.97 6.46 -11.71
C THR A 31 -20.88 5.81 -12.55
N HIS A 32 -21.06 4.56 -12.97
CA HIS A 32 -20.12 3.90 -13.89
C HIS A 32 -19.99 4.63 -15.23
N LEU A 33 -21.11 5.10 -15.79
CA LEU A 33 -21.06 5.89 -17.03
C LEU A 33 -20.30 7.21 -16.84
N ARG A 34 -20.52 7.93 -15.73
CA ARG A 34 -19.78 9.15 -15.42
C ARG A 34 -18.27 8.89 -15.26
N LEU A 35 -17.91 7.81 -14.57
CA LEU A 35 -16.52 7.40 -14.41
C LEU A 35 -15.88 7.00 -15.75
N ALA A 36 -16.63 6.33 -16.64
CA ALA A 36 -16.14 5.98 -17.97
C ALA A 36 -15.89 7.23 -18.83
N THR A 37 -16.81 8.20 -18.84
CA THR A 37 -16.63 9.47 -19.55
C THR A 37 -15.46 10.27 -18.97
N PHE A 38 -15.35 10.32 -17.64
CA PHE A 38 -14.22 10.98 -16.98
C PHE A 38 -12.89 10.31 -17.34
N ALA A 39 -12.82 8.98 -17.28
CA ALA A 39 -11.62 8.24 -17.65
C ALA A 39 -11.21 8.51 -19.10
N GLU A 40 -12.16 8.42 -20.05
CA GLU A 40 -11.91 8.67 -21.46
C GLU A 40 -11.39 10.08 -21.72
N ALA A 41 -12.00 11.09 -21.09
CA ALA A 41 -11.58 12.49 -21.21
C ALA A 41 -10.16 12.74 -20.68
N ASN A 42 -9.68 11.89 -19.77
CA ASN A 42 -8.34 11.98 -19.16
C ASN A 42 -7.36 10.92 -19.70
N GLY A 43 -7.69 10.22 -20.80
CA GLY A 43 -6.78 9.24 -21.41
C GLY A 43 -6.69 7.90 -20.67
N PHE A 44 -7.66 7.58 -19.81
CA PHE A 44 -7.76 6.31 -19.09
C PHE A 44 -8.80 5.38 -19.72
N ASP A 45 -8.54 4.08 -19.65
CA ASP A 45 -9.54 3.04 -19.85
C ASP A 45 -10.20 2.68 -18.53
N TYR A 46 -11.53 2.73 -18.49
CA TYR A 46 -12.32 2.37 -17.31
C TYR A 46 -12.84 0.94 -17.38
N ARG A 47 -12.70 0.19 -16.28
CA ARG A 47 -13.22 -1.18 -16.12
C ARG A 47 -13.99 -1.30 -14.81
N VAL A 48 -15.20 -1.86 -14.87
CA VAL A 48 -16.10 -1.97 -13.71
C VAL A 48 -15.57 -2.92 -12.63
N GLY A 49 -14.99 -4.05 -13.04
CA GLY A 49 -14.60 -5.14 -12.13
C GLY A 49 -15.72 -6.16 -11.88
N PRO A 50 -15.46 -7.23 -11.12
CA PRO A 50 -14.16 -7.56 -10.53
C PRO A 50 -13.15 -8.00 -11.60
N ILE A 51 -11.91 -7.51 -11.51
CA ILE A 51 -10.78 -8.01 -12.30
C ILE A 51 -9.60 -8.35 -11.39
N ALA A 52 -8.75 -9.28 -11.81
CA ALA A 52 -7.54 -9.62 -11.05
C ALA A 52 -6.46 -8.53 -11.17
N LEU A 53 -5.57 -8.45 -10.16
CA LEU A 53 -4.34 -7.66 -10.20
C LEU A 53 -3.52 -7.92 -11.47
N GLN A 54 -2.68 -6.96 -11.87
CA GLN A 54 -1.70 -7.17 -12.95
C GLN A 54 -0.75 -8.35 -12.63
N ARG A 55 -0.22 -9.02 -13.67
CA ARG A 55 0.54 -10.28 -13.51
C ARG A 55 1.81 -10.12 -12.69
N ASP A 56 2.42 -8.98 -12.81
CA ASP A 56 3.71 -8.60 -12.22
C ASP A 56 3.57 -7.66 -11.03
N MET A 57 2.35 -7.33 -10.59
CA MET A 57 2.15 -6.54 -9.39
C MET A 57 2.56 -7.33 -8.13
N PRO A 58 3.39 -6.76 -7.24
CA PRO A 58 4.01 -7.49 -6.12
C PRO A 58 3.04 -7.90 -5.02
N TRP A 59 1.80 -7.39 -5.02
CA TRP A 59 0.76 -7.73 -4.04
C TRP A 59 0.14 -9.12 -4.21
N ARG A 60 0.47 -9.86 -5.27
CA ARG A 60 -0.02 -11.25 -5.43
C ARG A 60 0.35 -12.16 -4.26
N SER A 61 1.47 -11.90 -3.58
CA SER A 61 1.86 -12.65 -2.39
C SER A 61 1.01 -12.33 -1.16
N ARG A 62 0.17 -11.28 -1.19
CA ARG A 62 -0.70 -10.86 -0.07
C ARG A 62 -2.06 -11.56 -0.06
N GLY A 63 -2.37 -12.36 -1.07
CA GLY A 63 -3.63 -13.09 -1.23
C GLY A 63 -4.31 -12.79 -2.57
N SER A 64 -5.54 -13.29 -2.74
CA SER A 64 -6.35 -12.96 -3.91
C SER A 64 -6.90 -11.56 -3.75
N VAL A 65 -6.67 -10.68 -4.72
CA VAL A 65 -7.19 -9.31 -4.70
C VAL A 65 -8.05 -9.10 -5.93
N ASN A 66 -9.30 -8.70 -5.70
CA ASN A 66 -10.22 -8.25 -6.72
C ASN A 66 -10.17 -6.74 -6.84
N LEU A 67 -10.10 -6.26 -8.06
CA LEU A 67 -10.12 -4.85 -8.39
C LEU A 67 -11.48 -4.46 -8.95
N HIS A 68 -11.99 -3.33 -8.46
CA HIS A 68 -13.22 -2.71 -8.90
C HIS A 68 -12.93 -1.27 -9.34
N ARG A 69 -13.76 -0.76 -10.26
CA ARG A 69 -13.68 0.62 -10.78
C ARG A 69 -12.25 1.02 -11.16
N VAL A 70 -11.64 0.25 -12.04
CA VAL A 70 -10.24 0.37 -12.42
C VAL A 70 -10.09 1.38 -13.55
N LEU A 71 -9.27 2.42 -13.34
CA LEU A 71 -8.77 3.31 -14.37
C LEU A 71 -7.34 2.92 -14.71
N ARG A 72 -7.04 2.69 -15.98
CA ARG A 72 -5.68 2.44 -16.47
C ARG A 72 -5.34 3.46 -17.52
N SER A 73 -4.23 4.17 -17.34
CA SER A 73 -3.74 5.07 -18.38
C SER A 73 -3.42 4.26 -19.63
N ARG A 74 -3.72 4.84 -20.79
CA ARG A 74 -3.39 4.26 -22.10
C ARG A 74 -1.90 4.34 -22.43
N GLU A 75 -1.14 5.08 -21.64
CA GLU A 75 0.30 5.26 -21.86
C GLU A 75 1.12 4.05 -21.38
N PRO A 76 2.27 3.74 -22.02
CA PRO A 76 3.09 2.58 -21.68
C PRO A 76 3.67 2.56 -20.25
N ARG A 77 3.93 3.74 -19.67
CA ARG A 77 4.30 3.93 -18.25
C ARG A 77 3.11 4.42 -17.44
N GLY A 78 1.94 3.86 -17.75
CA GLY A 78 0.66 4.36 -17.29
C GLY A 78 0.41 4.15 -15.80
N ILE A 79 -0.33 5.09 -15.23
CA ILE A 79 -0.90 5.05 -13.89
C ILE A 79 -2.09 4.09 -13.88
N GLU A 80 -2.21 3.25 -12.84
CA GLU A 80 -3.43 2.49 -12.53
C GLU A 80 -4.04 3.01 -11.23
N ILE A 81 -5.33 3.34 -11.24
CA ILE A 81 -6.09 3.78 -10.07
C ILE A 81 -7.26 2.83 -9.90
N ALA A 82 -7.39 2.19 -8.75
CA ALA A 82 -8.41 1.17 -8.54
C ALA A 82 -8.85 1.08 -7.09
N ASP A 83 -10.07 0.56 -6.89
CA ASP A 83 -10.50 0.09 -5.59
C ASP A 83 -10.21 -1.39 -5.46
N ASP A 84 -9.65 -1.78 -4.33
CA ASP A 84 -9.17 -3.13 -4.09
C ASP A 84 -9.95 -3.84 -2.97
N GLU A 85 -10.22 -5.11 -3.20
CA GLU A 85 -10.88 -6.02 -2.27
C GLU A 85 -9.99 -7.25 -2.09
N VAL A 86 -9.43 -7.41 -0.89
CA VAL A 86 -8.60 -8.59 -0.59
C VAL A 86 -9.52 -9.74 -0.18
N ILE A 87 -9.60 -10.76 -1.03
CA ILE A 87 -10.39 -11.97 -0.85
C ILE A 87 -9.49 -13.11 -0.35
N GLY A 88 -9.97 -13.86 0.63
CA GLY A 88 -9.37 -15.16 0.98
C GLY A 88 -8.26 -15.12 2.02
N ASN A 89 -8.11 -14.05 2.81
CA ASN A 89 -7.35 -14.19 4.05
C ASN A 89 -8.21 -14.95 5.07
N ARG A 90 -7.86 -16.21 5.36
CA ARG A 90 -8.49 -17.07 6.41
C ARG A 90 -8.63 -16.40 7.78
N LYS A 91 -7.95 -15.26 8.01
CA LYS A 91 -7.88 -14.51 9.27
C LYS A 91 -8.89 -13.35 9.38
N ASN A 92 -9.55 -12.93 8.29
CA ASN A 92 -10.47 -11.80 8.32
C ASN A 92 -11.90 -12.26 8.04
N LEU A 93 -12.82 -12.02 8.99
CA LEU A 93 -14.26 -12.29 8.81
C LEU A 93 -14.92 -11.39 7.75
N ALA A 94 -14.24 -10.31 7.30
CA ALA A 94 -14.67 -9.44 6.21
C ALA A 94 -13.48 -9.11 5.30
N ALA A 95 -13.69 -9.08 3.98
CA ALA A 95 -12.65 -8.66 3.03
C ALA A 95 -12.21 -7.22 3.35
N PRO A 96 -10.93 -6.95 3.67
CA PRO A 96 -10.47 -5.59 3.84
C PRO A 96 -10.43 -4.92 2.48
N PHE A 97 -11.30 -3.94 2.33
CA PHE A 97 -11.35 -3.10 1.14
C PHE A 97 -10.45 -1.87 1.29
N GLY A 98 -10.01 -1.31 0.17
CA GLY A 98 -9.33 -0.02 0.08
C GLY A 98 -9.28 0.47 -1.36
N GLY A 99 -8.33 1.36 -1.61
CA GLY A 99 -8.01 1.82 -2.94
C GLY A 99 -6.52 2.11 -3.06
N TYR A 100 -6.03 2.11 -4.29
CA TYR A 100 -4.64 2.42 -4.56
C TYR A 100 -4.46 3.12 -5.91
N CYS A 101 -3.35 3.86 -5.98
CA CYS A 101 -2.78 4.38 -7.21
C CYS A 101 -1.40 3.73 -7.41
N ALA A 102 -1.16 3.16 -8.57
CA ALA A 102 0.07 2.45 -8.92
C ALA A 102 0.76 3.11 -10.11
N LEU A 103 2.05 3.34 -9.97
CA LEU A 103 2.92 3.92 -10.99
C LEU A 103 4.06 2.97 -11.30
N ARG A 104 4.45 2.92 -12.58
CA ARG A 104 5.64 2.20 -13.02
C ARG A 104 6.86 3.10 -12.99
N MET A 105 7.86 2.65 -12.26
CA MET A 105 9.16 3.30 -12.22
C MET A 105 10.05 2.77 -13.34
N PRO A 106 10.93 3.60 -13.91
CA PRO A 106 11.86 3.18 -14.96
C PRO A 106 12.94 2.22 -14.46
N VAL A 107 13.21 2.21 -13.16
CA VAL A 107 14.21 1.36 -12.52
C VAL A 107 13.65 0.73 -11.25
N ALA A 108 14.14 -0.45 -10.92
CA ALA A 108 13.80 -1.10 -9.66
C ALA A 108 14.54 -0.44 -8.49
N LEU A 109 13.82 -0.14 -7.41
CA LEU A 109 14.37 0.41 -6.17
C LEU A 109 14.27 -0.62 -5.02
N PRO A 110 15.06 -0.45 -3.95
CA PRO A 110 14.90 -1.25 -2.74
C PRO A 110 13.46 -1.19 -2.25
N HIS A 111 12.97 -2.28 -1.67
CA HIS A 111 11.63 -2.30 -1.12
C HIS A 111 11.56 -1.28 0.01
N ILE A 112 10.70 -0.27 -0.13
CA ILE A 112 10.50 0.74 0.90
C ILE A 112 9.02 0.80 1.21
N LEU A 113 8.68 0.85 2.49
CA LEU A 113 7.32 1.12 2.93
C LEU A 113 7.33 2.34 3.83
N LEU A 114 6.64 3.37 3.39
CA LEU A 114 6.33 4.55 4.18
C LEU A 114 4.87 4.42 4.64
N ARG A 115 4.68 4.08 5.91
CA ARG A 115 3.35 3.90 6.49
C ARG A 115 2.82 5.21 7.05
N ALA A 116 1.64 5.63 6.63
CA ALA A 116 0.94 6.76 7.24
C ALA A 116 0.48 6.39 8.67
N GLN A 117 0.64 7.35 9.58
CA GLN A 117 0.16 7.24 10.96
C GLN A 117 -1.18 7.95 11.17
N ASP A 118 -1.49 8.89 10.28
CA ASP A 118 -2.77 9.58 10.23
C ASP A 118 -3.84 8.67 9.58
N GLY A 119 -5.06 8.68 10.13
CA GLY A 119 -6.19 7.94 9.57
C GLY A 119 -6.32 6.49 10.08
N ARG A 120 -7.13 5.69 9.38
CA ARG A 120 -7.31 4.28 9.76
C ARG A 120 -6.12 3.46 9.29
N ARG A 121 -5.52 2.72 10.22
CA ARG A 121 -4.49 1.76 9.86
C ARG A 121 -5.16 0.60 9.12
N ARG A 122 -4.78 0.38 7.86
CA ARG A 122 -5.06 -0.88 7.21
C ARG A 122 -4.32 -1.94 8.01
N GLY A 123 -5.04 -2.87 8.65
CA GLY A 123 -4.40 -4.09 9.12
C GLY A 123 -3.68 -4.69 7.91
N MET A 124 -2.36 -4.85 7.97
CA MET A 124 -1.57 -5.30 6.81
C MET A 124 -2.21 -6.56 6.25
N SER A 125 -2.86 -6.41 5.11
CA SER A 125 -3.62 -7.46 4.49
C SER A 125 -2.66 -8.61 4.19
N GLY A 126 -2.86 -9.71 4.90
CA GLY A 126 -2.25 -11.02 4.62
C GLY A 126 -0.76 -11.18 4.93
N ALA A 127 0.06 -10.13 4.96
CA ALA A 127 1.52 -10.27 5.03
C ALA A 127 2.13 -10.25 6.45
N GLY A 128 1.46 -9.63 7.45
CA GLY A 128 2.03 -9.31 8.78
C GLY A 128 2.64 -7.90 8.82
N ALA A 129 3.16 -7.40 9.95
CA ALA A 129 3.86 -6.10 10.03
C ALA A 129 5.35 -6.23 9.65
N PRO A 130 6.00 -5.25 8.99
CA PRO A 130 7.44 -5.35 8.74
C PRO A 130 8.16 -5.44 10.08
N ALA A 131 9.26 -6.18 10.12
CA ALA A 131 10.02 -6.33 11.36
C ALA A 131 10.51 -4.98 11.89
N ASP A 132 10.46 -4.75 13.21
CA ASP A 132 10.91 -3.48 13.81
C ASP A 132 12.38 -3.16 13.52
N THR A 133 13.22 -4.18 13.33
CA THR A 133 14.63 -4.01 12.92
C THR A 133 14.80 -3.37 11.55
N GLN A 134 13.72 -3.29 10.77
CA GLN A 134 13.67 -2.67 9.45
C GLN A 134 13.13 -1.24 9.49
N ARG A 135 12.74 -0.77 10.67
CA ARG A 135 12.26 0.60 10.86
C ARG A 135 13.44 1.56 10.86
N LEU A 136 13.31 2.63 10.09
CA LEU A 136 14.27 3.73 10.05
C LEU A 136 13.54 5.02 10.42
N SER A 137 13.96 5.67 11.50
CA SER A 137 13.43 6.97 11.90
C SER A 137 14.09 8.09 11.09
N LEU A 138 13.30 9.07 10.68
CA LEU A 138 13.77 10.26 9.97
C LEU A 138 13.71 11.51 10.87
N GLU A 139 14.52 12.51 10.52
CA GLU A 139 14.63 13.76 11.26
C GLU A 139 13.37 14.66 11.13
N GLY A 140 13.38 15.83 11.79
CA GLY A 140 12.33 16.84 11.62
C GLY A 140 10.95 16.48 12.20
N GLY A 141 10.84 15.39 12.95
CA GLY A 141 9.56 14.93 13.52
C GLY A 141 8.65 14.26 12.49
N PHE A 142 9.20 13.83 11.35
CA PHE A 142 8.49 13.09 10.30
C PHE A 142 7.84 11.81 10.81
N ASP A 143 8.47 11.18 11.80
CA ASP A 143 8.00 10.04 12.58
C ASP A 143 6.67 10.27 13.35
N ARG A 144 6.07 11.47 13.31
CA ARG A 144 4.69 11.69 13.79
C ARG A 144 3.63 11.37 12.75
N HIS A 145 3.97 11.51 11.47
CA HIS A 145 3.04 11.37 10.35
C HIS A 145 3.30 10.09 9.57
N PHE A 146 4.55 9.65 9.49
CA PHE A 146 4.91 8.43 8.77
C PHE A 146 5.85 7.53 9.56
N GLN A 147 5.89 6.25 9.23
CA GLN A 147 6.90 5.30 9.69
C GLN A 147 7.57 4.70 8.47
N LEU A 148 8.89 4.89 8.35
CA LEU A 148 9.67 4.37 7.24
C LEU A 148 10.23 2.99 7.58
N TYR A 149 10.09 2.06 6.64
CA TYR A 149 10.66 0.72 6.68
C TYR A 149 11.49 0.45 5.43
N CYS A 150 12.66 -0.15 5.62
CA CYS A 150 13.54 -0.60 4.54
C CYS A 150 14.27 -1.91 4.90
N PRO A 151 14.75 -2.69 3.92
CA PRO A 151 15.58 -3.86 4.16
C PRO A 151 16.85 -3.52 4.93
N VAL A 152 17.25 -4.42 5.82
CA VAL A 152 18.52 -4.29 6.56
C VAL A 152 19.68 -4.17 5.57
N GLY A 153 20.51 -3.16 5.75
CA GLY A 153 21.63 -2.82 4.86
C GLY A 153 21.27 -1.89 3.70
N TYR A 154 20.03 -1.42 3.61
CA TYR A 154 19.57 -0.43 2.62
C TYR A 154 19.20 0.92 3.25
N GLU A 155 19.56 1.16 4.51
CA GLU A 155 19.24 2.37 5.25
C GLU A 155 19.83 3.61 4.57
N ALA A 156 21.10 3.52 4.11
CA ALA A 156 21.76 4.62 3.40
C ALA A 156 21.08 4.95 2.05
N ASP A 157 20.57 3.93 1.35
CA ASP A 157 19.83 4.14 0.12
C ASP A 157 18.47 4.80 0.43
N ALA A 158 17.78 4.37 1.50
CA ALA A 158 16.54 5.00 1.96
C ALA A 158 16.75 6.48 2.33
N LEU A 159 17.81 6.82 3.09
CA LEU A 159 18.12 8.22 3.44
C LEU A 159 18.36 9.12 2.21
N HIS A 160 18.94 8.58 1.13
CA HIS A 160 19.11 9.33 -0.11
C HIS A 160 17.79 9.55 -0.86
N LEU A 161 16.81 8.66 -0.70
CA LEU A 161 15.50 8.78 -1.34
C LEU A 161 14.60 9.76 -0.58
N PHE A 162 14.72 9.82 0.75
CA PHE A 162 13.96 10.71 1.63
C PHE A 162 14.79 11.90 2.10
N THR A 163 15.21 12.72 1.15
CA THR A 163 15.80 14.02 1.46
C THR A 163 14.75 14.96 2.10
N PRO A 164 15.17 16.01 2.84
CA PRO A 164 14.23 16.90 3.53
C PRO A 164 13.15 17.53 2.63
N ASP A 165 13.48 17.85 1.38
CA ASP A 165 12.52 18.37 0.40
C ASP A 165 11.48 17.33 -0.02
N VAL A 166 11.88 16.06 -0.13
CA VAL A 166 10.96 14.94 -0.40
C VAL A 166 10.03 14.74 0.78
N MET A 167 10.58 14.73 2.00
CA MET A 167 9.79 14.59 3.23
C MET A 167 8.73 15.68 3.36
N ALA A 168 9.08 16.94 3.10
CA ALA A 168 8.14 18.05 3.13
C ALA A 168 6.98 17.85 2.14
N ARG A 169 7.28 17.51 0.87
CA ARG A 169 6.22 17.28 -0.12
C ARG A 169 5.30 16.11 0.24
N LEU A 170 5.84 15.04 0.80
CA LEU A 170 5.03 13.90 1.25
C LEU A 170 4.08 14.30 2.39
N LEU A 171 4.54 15.17 3.30
CA LEU A 171 3.69 15.74 4.35
C LEU A 171 2.60 16.65 3.79
N ASP A 172 2.88 17.38 2.71
CA ASP A 172 1.92 18.33 2.15
C ASP A 172 0.85 17.64 1.28
N HIS A 173 1.23 16.60 0.52
CA HIS A 173 0.38 16.07 -0.55
C HIS A 173 0.00 14.59 -0.42
N VAL A 174 0.68 13.80 0.41
CA VAL A 174 0.52 12.33 0.43
C VAL A 174 0.00 11.82 1.78
N ARG A 175 -0.48 12.71 2.65
CA ARG A 175 -1.05 12.32 3.94
C ARG A 175 -2.28 11.41 3.76
N GLY A 176 -2.35 10.37 4.57
CA GLY A 176 -3.41 9.36 4.51
C GLY A 176 -3.15 8.22 3.52
N PHE A 177 -2.06 8.29 2.75
CA PHE A 177 -1.60 7.17 1.92
C PHE A 177 -0.37 6.49 2.55
N ASP A 178 -0.40 5.17 2.58
CA ASP A 178 0.84 4.39 2.64
C ASP A 178 1.53 4.48 1.29
N VAL A 179 2.84 4.77 1.27
CA VAL A 179 3.65 4.74 0.04
C VAL A 179 4.50 3.49 0.06
N GLU A 180 4.34 2.61 -0.92
CA GLU A 180 5.14 1.39 -1.04
C GLU A 180 5.90 1.38 -2.37
N ILE A 181 7.21 1.26 -2.27
CA ILE A 181 8.11 1.04 -3.39
C ILE A 181 8.52 -0.42 -3.36
N VAL A 182 8.32 -1.16 -4.45
CA VAL A 182 8.65 -2.58 -4.51
C VAL A 182 8.88 -3.02 -5.95
N ASP A 183 10.04 -3.62 -6.20
CA ASP A 183 10.54 -3.84 -7.56
C ASP A 183 10.52 -2.52 -8.36
N ASP A 184 9.81 -2.47 -9.48
CA ASP A 184 9.61 -1.31 -10.35
C ASP A 184 8.25 -0.61 -10.14
N TRP A 185 7.58 -0.88 -9.03
CA TRP A 185 6.30 -0.25 -8.68
C TRP A 185 6.45 0.78 -7.57
N LEU A 186 5.71 1.87 -7.71
CA LEU A 186 5.35 2.76 -6.63
C LEU A 186 3.84 2.73 -6.42
N LEU A 187 3.42 2.53 -5.18
CA LEU A 187 2.04 2.31 -4.81
C LEU A 187 1.65 3.32 -3.73
N LEU A 188 0.60 4.09 -3.97
CA LEU A 188 -0.09 4.89 -2.97
C LEU A 188 -1.33 4.12 -2.53
N VAL A 189 -1.44 3.79 -1.25
CA VAL A 189 -2.47 2.87 -0.74
C VAL A 189 -3.25 3.53 0.37
N THR A 190 -4.58 3.39 0.33
CA THR A 190 -5.48 3.88 1.38
C THR A 190 -6.47 2.80 1.82
N THR A 191 -7.08 3.00 3.00
CA THR A 191 -8.15 2.13 3.51
C THR A 191 -9.52 2.45 2.95
N ASP A 192 -9.68 3.63 2.34
CA ASP A 192 -10.93 4.06 1.75
C ASP A 192 -10.90 3.87 0.23
N ASP A 193 -12.07 3.93 -0.40
CA ASP A 193 -12.14 3.81 -1.86
C ASP A 193 -11.53 5.07 -2.48
N LEU A 194 -10.72 4.87 -3.50
CA LEU A 194 -10.02 5.93 -4.21
C LEU A 194 -10.83 6.42 -5.40
N VAL A 195 -11.57 5.53 -6.08
CA VAL A 195 -12.31 5.88 -7.30
C VAL A 195 -13.67 6.46 -6.95
N THR A 196 -13.84 7.74 -7.25
CA THR A 196 -14.93 8.59 -6.79
C THR A 196 -15.45 9.49 -7.91
N THR A 197 -16.60 10.13 -7.70
CA THR A 197 -17.12 11.16 -8.62
C THR A 197 -16.96 12.58 -8.08
N LYS A 198 -16.32 12.75 -6.93
CA LYS A 198 -16.06 14.06 -6.34
C LYS A 198 -14.79 14.64 -6.95
N VAL A 199 -14.84 15.93 -7.27
CA VAL A 199 -13.72 16.63 -7.94
C VAL A 199 -12.54 16.79 -6.98
N ASP A 200 -12.80 17.22 -5.75
CA ASP A 200 -11.77 17.47 -4.73
C ASP A 200 -10.92 16.22 -4.49
N ASP A 201 -11.55 15.05 -4.33
CA ASP A 201 -10.84 13.77 -4.17
C ASP A 201 -9.88 13.50 -5.35
N TRP A 202 -10.26 13.82 -6.60
CA TRP A 202 -9.38 13.65 -7.76
C TRP A 202 -8.23 14.65 -7.80
N GLN A 203 -8.45 15.88 -7.32
CA GLN A 203 -7.39 16.88 -7.20
C GLN A 203 -6.35 16.45 -6.16
N ASP A 204 -6.80 15.89 -5.04
CA ASP A 204 -5.92 15.35 -4.01
C ASP A 204 -5.10 14.17 -4.54
N ILE A 205 -5.73 13.24 -5.29
CA ILE A 205 -5.02 12.13 -5.94
C ILE A 205 -3.97 12.63 -6.93
N ALA A 206 -4.34 13.58 -7.79
CA ALA A 206 -3.42 14.15 -8.77
C ALA A 206 -2.23 14.83 -8.08
N ALA A 207 -2.47 15.64 -7.04
CA ALA A 207 -1.41 16.28 -6.27
C ALA A 207 -0.48 15.25 -5.59
N ALA A 208 -1.03 14.16 -5.05
CA ALA A 208 -0.25 13.09 -4.45
C ALA A 208 0.61 12.35 -5.49
N VAL A 209 0.07 12.09 -6.67
CA VAL A 209 0.79 11.48 -7.80
C VAL A 209 1.91 12.38 -8.26
N ASP A 210 1.62 13.65 -8.55
CA ASP A 210 2.59 14.64 -9.02
C ASP A 210 3.73 14.82 -8.01
N ALA A 211 3.42 14.83 -6.71
CA ALA A 211 4.41 14.96 -5.65
C ALA A 211 5.44 13.82 -5.66
N VAL A 212 5.07 12.65 -6.18
CA VAL A 212 5.90 11.44 -6.16
C VAL A 212 6.53 11.14 -7.52
N ASP A 213 5.83 11.37 -8.63
CA ASP A 213 6.34 11.14 -9.99
C ASP A 213 7.62 11.92 -10.27
N ASP A 214 7.62 13.20 -9.88
CA ASP A 214 8.75 14.10 -9.85
C ASP A 214 9.99 13.51 -9.16
N ARG A 215 9.78 12.61 -8.19
CA ARG A 215 10.81 11.96 -7.38
C ARG A 215 11.27 10.65 -7.99
N VAL A 216 10.35 9.88 -8.58
CA VAL A 216 10.66 8.66 -9.34
C VAL A 216 11.74 8.92 -10.39
N GLU A 217 11.64 10.01 -11.15
CA GLU A 217 12.67 10.36 -12.13
C GLU A 217 14.03 10.66 -11.51
N ARG A 218 14.06 11.46 -10.43
CA ARG A 218 15.33 11.80 -9.77
C ARG A 218 15.98 10.58 -9.13
N TRP A 219 15.18 9.71 -8.52
CA TRP A 219 15.66 8.45 -7.96
C TRP A 219 16.21 7.53 -9.03
N ALA A 220 15.58 7.49 -10.21
CA ALA A 220 16.07 6.73 -11.36
C ALA A 220 17.43 7.22 -11.83
N ARG A 221 17.57 8.53 -12.07
CA ARG A 221 18.85 9.16 -12.48
C ARG A 221 19.95 8.93 -11.44
N TRP A 222 19.63 9.07 -10.15
CA TRP A 222 20.57 8.79 -9.06
C TRP A 222 21.04 7.33 -9.08
N ARG A 223 20.12 6.38 -9.31
CA ARG A 223 20.42 4.95 -9.30
C ARG A 223 21.32 4.56 -10.46
N GLU A 224 21.06 5.07 -11.65
CA GLU A 224 21.91 4.90 -12.83
C GLU A 224 23.33 5.42 -12.57
N THR A 225 23.45 6.66 -12.11
CA THR A 225 24.75 7.28 -11.78
C THR A 225 25.54 6.45 -10.74
N ARG A 226 24.85 5.89 -9.73
CA ARG A 226 25.48 5.03 -8.71
C ARG A 226 25.85 3.65 -9.27
N GLY A 227 25.07 3.12 -10.22
CA GLY A 227 25.40 1.92 -10.98
C GLY A 227 26.68 2.10 -11.78
N ASP A 228 26.77 3.18 -12.55
CA ASP A 228 27.93 3.51 -13.40
C ASP A 228 29.21 3.68 -12.57
N ARG A 229 29.12 4.39 -11.44
CA ARG A 229 30.26 4.55 -10.51
C ARG A 229 30.74 3.22 -9.93
N ARG A 230 29.83 2.27 -9.67
CA ARG A 230 30.21 0.92 -9.20
C ARG A 230 30.82 0.08 -10.33
N SER A 231 30.29 0.17 -11.54
CA SER A 231 30.85 -0.50 -12.72
C SER A 231 32.26 0.00 -13.01
N ALA A 232 32.48 1.32 -13.03
CA ALA A 232 33.79 1.94 -13.26
C ALA A 232 34.83 1.56 -12.19
N LYS A 233 34.40 1.29 -10.95
CA LYS A 233 35.28 0.82 -9.86
C LYS A 233 35.48 -0.71 -9.88
N ALA A 234 34.58 -1.46 -10.51
CA ALA A 234 34.64 -2.91 -10.65
C ALA A 234 35.47 -3.37 -11.86
N ASP A 235 35.72 -2.50 -12.84
CA ASP A 235 36.65 -2.79 -13.95
C ASP A 235 38.12 -2.96 -13.50
N GLU A 236 38.46 -2.65 -12.25
CA GLU A 236 39.75 -2.96 -11.61
C GLU A 236 39.79 -4.33 -10.91
N SER A 237 38.67 -5.06 -10.81
CA SER A 237 38.61 -6.38 -10.17
C SER A 237 37.50 -7.24 -10.80
N ALA A 238 37.92 -8.12 -11.70
CA ALA A 238 37.12 -8.98 -12.57
C ALA A 238 35.75 -9.45 -12.01
N SER A 239 34.71 -9.14 -12.80
CA SER A 239 33.51 -9.93 -13.06
C SER A 239 32.82 -10.63 -11.88
N THR A 240 31.76 -10.00 -11.35
CA THR A 240 30.51 -10.72 -11.06
C THR A 240 29.31 -9.81 -11.34
N ALA A 241 28.39 -10.31 -12.16
CA ALA A 241 27.24 -9.63 -12.74
C ALA A 241 26.28 -8.98 -11.72
N ALA A 242 26.04 -7.67 -11.88
CA ALA A 242 24.73 -6.98 -11.83
C ALA A 242 24.91 -5.47 -11.57
N ALA A 243 25.38 -4.72 -12.57
CA ALA A 243 25.22 -3.28 -12.58
C ALA A 243 23.71 -2.94 -12.44
N GLY A 244 23.35 -2.15 -11.43
CA GLY A 244 21.99 -1.61 -11.25
C GLY A 244 20.96 -2.44 -10.48
N ARG A 245 21.12 -3.77 -10.29
CA ARG A 245 20.06 -4.58 -9.64
C ARG A 245 20.07 -4.47 -8.11
N VAL A 246 18.88 -4.34 -7.53
CA VAL A 246 18.64 -4.49 -6.09
C VAL A 246 18.97 -5.94 -5.70
N SER A 247 19.82 -6.14 -4.69
CA SER A 247 20.17 -7.48 -4.22
C SER A 247 18.93 -8.20 -3.68
N THR A 248 18.95 -9.53 -3.64
CA THR A 248 17.80 -10.33 -3.15
C THR A 248 17.29 -9.88 -1.78
N ARG A 249 18.20 -9.49 -0.87
CA ARG A 249 17.85 -8.94 0.45
C ARG A 249 17.10 -7.61 0.38
N GLY A 250 17.41 -6.77 -0.61
CA GLY A 250 16.77 -5.46 -0.80
C GLY A 250 15.39 -5.53 -1.47
N ARG A 251 15.01 -6.67 -2.04
CA ARG A 251 13.79 -6.77 -2.86
C ARG A 251 12.51 -6.88 -2.04
N ARG A 252 12.57 -7.36 -0.80
CA ARG A 252 11.37 -7.59 0.03
C ARG A 252 11.64 -7.26 1.49
N LEU A 253 10.68 -6.60 2.13
CA LEU A 253 10.66 -6.50 3.58
C LEU A 253 10.41 -7.89 4.19
N THR A 254 11.07 -8.19 5.30
CA THR A 254 10.73 -9.35 6.11
C THR A 254 9.56 -8.98 7.01
N VAL A 255 8.64 -9.92 7.17
CA VAL A 255 7.38 -9.66 7.82
C VAL A 255 7.21 -10.62 8.99
N ARG A 256 6.77 -10.10 10.14
CA ARG A 256 6.44 -10.89 11.33
C ARG A 256 4.94 -10.85 11.57
N MET A 257 4.41 -11.88 12.24
CA MET A 257 3.06 -11.82 12.81
C MET A 257 2.98 -10.61 13.75
N SER A 258 1.93 -9.81 13.60
CA SER A 258 1.71 -8.66 14.49
C SER A 258 1.45 -9.15 15.92
N VAL A 259 1.75 -8.33 16.92
CA VAL A 259 1.35 -8.60 18.32
C VAL A 259 -0.18 -8.75 18.42
N ASP A 260 -0.91 -8.00 17.61
CA ASP A 260 -2.37 -8.12 17.49
C ASP A 260 -2.79 -9.50 16.97
N ASP A 261 -2.01 -10.10 16.05
CA ASP A 261 -2.25 -11.46 15.58
C ASP A 261 -2.04 -12.45 16.72
N ILE A 262 -0.96 -12.29 17.50
CA ILE A 262 -0.64 -13.17 18.63
C ILE A 262 -1.75 -13.09 19.69
N LEU A 263 -2.19 -11.89 20.05
CA LEU A 263 -3.29 -11.66 21.00
C LEU A 263 -4.60 -12.26 20.50
N MET A 264 -4.95 -12.07 19.23
CA MET A 264 -6.15 -12.64 18.62
C MET A 264 -6.13 -14.19 18.65
N TRP A 265 -5.01 -14.82 18.28
CA TRP A 265 -4.86 -16.28 18.35
C TRP A 265 -4.91 -16.80 19.78
N SER A 266 -4.33 -16.06 20.73
CA SER A 266 -4.37 -16.39 22.16
C SER A 266 -5.80 -16.32 22.70
N ALA A 267 -6.54 -15.26 22.34
CA ALA A 267 -7.94 -15.08 22.73
C ALA A 267 -8.86 -16.14 22.10
N LEU A 268 -8.64 -16.50 20.83
CA LEU A 268 -9.37 -17.57 20.15
C LEU A 268 -9.09 -18.94 20.79
N GLY A 269 -7.83 -19.22 21.14
CA GLY A 269 -7.45 -20.43 21.85
C GLY A 269 -8.12 -20.54 23.22
N LEU A 270 -8.10 -19.45 23.99
CA LEU A 270 -8.80 -19.35 25.28
C LEU A 270 -10.32 -19.52 25.15
N PHE A 271 -10.93 -18.95 24.10
CA PHE A 271 -12.36 -19.09 23.83
C PHE A 271 -12.74 -20.55 23.50
N VAL A 272 -11.97 -21.22 22.65
CA VAL A 272 -12.20 -22.65 22.31
C VAL A 272 -12.03 -23.53 23.55
N VAL A 273 -10.99 -23.31 24.35
CA VAL A 273 -10.77 -24.03 25.61
C VAL A 273 -11.91 -23.78 26.60
N GLY A 274 -12.35 -22.54 26.77
CA GLY A 274 -13.48 -22.19 27.63
C GLY A 274 -14.80 -22.81 27.17
N THR A 275 -15.02 -22.92 25.85
CA THR A 275 -16.21 -23.56 25.29
C THR A 275 -16.17 -25.08 25.50
N ILE A 276 -15.02 -25.72 25.35
CA ILE A 276 -14.84 -27.16 25.61
C ILE A 276 -15.03 -27.50 27.11
N ILE A 277 -14.55 -26.63 28.00
CA ILE A 277 -14.69 -26.81 29.46
C ILE A 277 -16.12 -26.51 29.92
N GLY A 278 -16.80 -25.53 29.32
CA GLY A 278 -18.19 -25.19 29.65
C GLY A 278 -19.25 -26.12 29.06
N LEU A 279 -18.87 -27.03 28.15
CA LEU A 279 -19.73 -28.10 27.63
C LEU A 279 -19.58 -29.43 28.40
N ARG A 280 -18.81 -29.45 29.50
CA ARG A 280 -18.74 -30.57 30.47
C ARG A 280 -19.44 -30.20 31.76
#